data_AF-A0A937Q628-F1
#
_entry.id   AF-A0A937Q628-F1
#
_cell.length_a   1.000
_cell.length_b   1.000
_cell.length_c   1.000
_cell.angle_alpha   90.00
_cell.angle_beta   90.00
_cell.angle_gamma   90.00
#
_symmetry.space_group_name_H-M   'P 1'
#
loop_
_entity.id
_entity.type
_entity.pdbx_description
1 polymer ?
#
loop_
_entity_poly.entity_id
_entity_poly.type
_entity_poly.pdbx_seq_one_letter_code
_entity_poly.pdbx_strand_id
1 'polypeptide(L)'
;MSLRSDRFLRCKYGVLINKDMAKGEMSAALYETAYKQKLMRLIEKEVYTPLSVILDRYFTAPHLAAGDPKQVADALWEELEEIRNPVQSVREWLENMDDESLLRMIHPRSLSDLKDETVGNEQLRRELDDIS
;
A
#
# COMPACT_ATOMS: atom_id res chain seq x y z
N MET A 1 -18.48 -9.52 -3.12
CA MET A 1 -17.18 -9.21 -3.75
C MET A 1 -16.47 -8.09 -3.00
N SER A 2 -15.28 -8.34 -2.45
CA SER A 2 -14.54 -7.31 -1.71
C SER A 2 -13.04 -7.50 -1.88
N LEU A 3 -12.29 -6.41 -2.11
CA LEU A 3 -10.82 -6.40 -2.02
C LEU A 3 -10.28 -6.97 -0.69
N ARG A 4 -11.14 -7.02 0.34
CA ARG A 4 -10.83 -7.59 1.65
C ARG A 4 -10.69 -9.11 1.66
N SER A 5 -11.13 -9.83 0.64
CA SER A 5 -11.04 -11.30 0.62
C SER A 5 -9.64 -11.79 0.22
N ASP A 6 -8.88 -10.99 -0.54
CA ASP A 6 -7.55 -11.36 -1.01
C ASP A 6 -6.41 -10.74 -0.18
N ARG A 7 -5.57 -11.61 0.43
CA ARG A 7 -4.46 -11.18 1.28
C ARG A 7 -3.44 -10.32 0.55
N PHE A 8 -3.11 -10.65 -0.69
CA PHE A 8 -2.13 -9.88 -1.44
C PHE A 8 -2.65 -8.47 -1.76
N LEU A 9 -3.93 -8.33 -2.13
CA LEU A 9 -4.54 -7.03 -2.35
C LEU A 9 -4.63 -6.22 -1.05
N ARG A 10 -4.93 -6.87 0.09
CA ARG A 10 -4.87 -6.23 1.41
C ARG A 10 -3.46 -5.73 1.74
N CYS A 11 -2.44 -6.54 1.53
CA CYS A 11 -1.05 -6.14 1.77
C CYS A 11 -0.59 -5.04 0.81
N LYS A 12 -1.02 -5.08 -0.46
CA LYS A 12 -0.63 -4.10 -1.48
C LYS A 12 -1.32 -2.75 -1.27
N TYR A 13 -2.64 -2.74 -1.12
CA TYR A 13 -3.46 -1.51 -1.11
C TYR A 13 -3.97 -1.10 0.27
N GLY A 14 -3.92 -1.96 1.27
CA GLY A 14 -4.43 -1.64 2.60
C GLY A 14 -3.58 -0.59 3.32
N VAL A 15 -4.23 0.42 3.89
CA VAL A 15 -3.61 1.48 4.70
C VAL A 15 -4.35 1.64 6.02
N LEU A 16 -3.64 1.99 7.07
CA LEU A 16 -4.22 2.35 8.36
C LEU A 16 -4.40 3.87 8.42
N ILE A 17 -5.63 4.31 8.68
CA ILE A 17 -5.94 5.73 8.81
C ILE A 17 -6.27 6.03 10.26
N ASN A 18 -5.69 7.12 10.78
CA ASN A 18 -6.08 7.62 12.09
C ASN A 18 -7.56 8.05 12.03
N LYS A 19 -8.38 7.53 12.95
CA LYS A 19 -9.81 7.87 13.06
C LYS A 19 -10.05 9.38 13.13
N ASP A 20 -9.10 10.15 13.67
CA ASP A 20 -9.19 11.61 13.74
C ASP A 20 -9.08 12.30 12.36
N MET A 21 -8.42 11.64 11.40
CA MET A 21 -8.28 12.08 10.01
C MET A 21 -9.43 11.57 9.12
N ALA A 22 -10.11 10.50 9.53
CA ALA A 22 -11.21 9.88 8.79
C ALA A 22 -12.57 10.54 9.09
N LYS A 23 -12.68 11.86 8.87
CA LYS A 23 -13.92 12.62 9.12
C LYS A 23 -14.91 12.62 7.93
N GLY A 24 -14.75 11.70 6.97
CA GLY A 24 -15.58 11.62 5.78
C GLY A 24 -15.23 10.43 4.89
N GLU A 25 -15.67 10.47 3.64
CA GLU A 25 -15.31 9.48 2.62
C GLU A 25 -13.80 9.51 2.33
N MET A 26 -13.28 8.38 1.85
CA MET A 26 -11.87 8.27 1.47
C MET A 26 -11.58 9.16 0.27
N SER A 27 -10.71 10.15 0.43
CA SER A 27 -10.17 10.92 -0.69
C SER A 27 -8.83 10.35 -1.14
N ALA A 28 -8.49 10.57 -2.42
CA ALA A 28 -7.19 10.17 -2.97
C ALA A 28 -6.01 10.77 -2.18
N ALA A 29 -6.10 12.03 -1.76
CA ALA A 29 -5.07 12.71 -0.99
C ALA A 29 -4.89 12.11 0.41
N LEU A 30 -5.99 11.72 1.07
CA LEU A 30 -5.94 11.04 2.37
C LEU A 30 -5.29 9.66 2.22
N TYR A 31 -5.66 8.91 1.18
CA TYR A 31 -5.08 7.60 0.88
C TYR A 31 -3.57 7.70 0.62
N GLU A 32 -3.12 8.64 -0.22
CA GLU A 32 -1.70 8.85 -0.51
C GLU A 32 -0.90 9.13 0.78
N THR A 33 -1.42 10.00 1.64
CA THR A 33 -0.78 10.33 2.92
C THR A 33 -0.67 9.09 3.81
N ALA A 34 -1.74 8.29 3.91
CA ALA A 34 -1.74 7.06 4.69
C ALA A 34 -0.80 5.99 4.12
N TYR A 35 -0.66 5.93 2.80
CA TYR A 35 0.26 5.02 2.13
C TYR A 35 1.73 5.39 2.39
N LYS A 36 2.08 6.68 2.32
CA LYS A 36 3.42 7.15 2.68
C LYS A 36 3.76 6.82 4.13
N GLN A 37 2.82 7.01 5.05
CA GLN A 37 3.00 6.62 6.46
C GLN A 37 3.22 5.11 6.61
N LYS A 38 2.47 4.27 5.88
CA LYS A 38 2.70 2.83 5.85
C LYS A 38 4.11 2.48 5.36
N LEU A 39 4.58 3.13 4.29
CA LEU A 39 5.93 2.92 3.75
C LEU A 39 7.01 3.27 4.78
N MET A 40 6.87 4.40 5.46
CA MET A 40 7.79 4.80 6.54
C MET A 40 7.87 3.74 7.64
N ARG A 41 6.74 3.23 8.11
CA ARG A 41 6.74 2.22 9.17
C ARG A 41 7.30 0.88 8.72
N LEU A 42 7.07 0.49 7.47
CA LEU A 42 7.69 -0.70 6.87
C LEU A 42 9.22 -0.60 6.93
N ILE A 43 9.77 0.57 6.61
CA ILE A 43 11.21 0.84 6.70
C ILE A 43 11.69 0.77 8.15
N GLU A 44 10.95 1.36 9.10
CA GLU A 44 11.29 1.31 10.52
C GLU A 44 11.28 -0.11 11.10
N LYS A 45 10.35 -0.96 10.65
CA LYS A 45 10.17 -2.33 11.15
C LYS A 45 11.13 -3.35 10.54
N GLU A 46 11.77 -3.03 9.43
CA GLU A 46 12.71 -3.94 8.78
C GLU A 46 14.04 -3.97 9.56
N VAL A 47 14.11 -4.86 10.55
CA VAL A 47 15.26 -5.01 11.45
C VAL A 47 16.21 -6.13 10.98
N TYR A 48 15.71 -7.10 10.21
CA TYR A 48 16.44 -8.34 9.93
C TYR A 48 17.23 -8.29 8.62
N THR A 49 16.66 -7.69 7.57
CA THR A 49 17.35 -7.56 6.28
C THR A 49 17.66 -6.08 6.03
N PRO A 50 18.93 -5.70 5.86
CA PRO A 50 19.25 -4.31 5.55
C PRO A 50 18.48 -3.83 4.31
N LEU A 51 17.79 -2.70 4.43
CA LEU A 51 16.95 -2.18 3.35
C LEU A 51 17.72 -2.01 2.04
N SER A 52 18.99 -1.59 2.10
CA SER A 52 19.87 -1.50 0.93
C SER A 52 20.00 -2.83 0.17
N VAL A 53 20.02 -3.97 0.87
CA VAL A 53 20.07 -5.31 0.25
C VAL A 53 18.76 -5.66 -0.43
N ILE A 54 17.62 -5.29 0.18
CA ILE A 54 16.30 -5.46 -0.44
C ILE A 54 16.23 -4.63 -1.72
N LEU A 55 16.61 -3.35 -1.64
CA LEU A 55 16.54 -2.43 -2.77
C LEU A 55 17.51 -2.79 -3.89
N ASP A 56 18.70 -3.29 -3.59
CA ASP A 56 19.62 -3.80 -4.60
C ASP A 56 19.01 -4.99 -5.35
N ARG A 57 18.44 -5.94 -4.61
CA ARG A 57 17.90 -7.17 -5.18
C ARG A 57 16.67 -6.97 -6.05
N TYR A 58 15.77 -6.08 -5.65
CA TYR A 58 14.47 -5.91 -6.32
C TYR A 58 14.39 -4.69 -7.22
N PHE A 59 15.19 -3.66 -6.97
CA PHE A 59 15.11 -2.37 -7.69
C PHE A 59 16.45 -1.88 -8.24
N THR A 60 17.58 -2.57 -7.96
CA THR A 60 18.93 -2.11 -8.31
C THR A 60 19.22 -0.69 -7.77
N ALA A 61 18.61 -0.35 -6.63
CA ALA A 61 18.63 1.01 -6.07
C ALA A 61 19.04 1.07 -4.59
N PRO A 62 20.17 0.44 -4.18
CA PRO A 62 20.59 0.40 -2.77
C PRO A 62 20.84 1.79 -2.17
N HIS A 63 21.19 2.77 -3.02
CA HIS A 63 21.49 4.14 -2.63
C HIS A 63 20.29 4.87 -2.02
N LEU A 64 19.05 4.45 -2.33
CA LEU A 64 17.83 5.05 -1.78
C LEU A 64 17.63 4.72 -0.29
N ALA A 65 18.35 3.75 0.26
CA ALA A 65 18.30 3.41 1.69
C ALA A 65 19.08 4.39 2.59
N ALA A 66 19.57 5.51 2.06
CA ALA A 66 20.37 6.47 2.81
C ALA A 66 19.49 7.48 3.58
N GLY A 67 19.69 7.57 4.90
CA GLY A 67 19.05 8.58 5.74
C GLY A 67 18.14 7.99 6.81
N ASP A 68 17.29 8.83 7.39
CA ASP A 68 16.23 8.40 8.29
C ASP A 68 15.05 7.75 7.54
N PRO A 69 14.15 7.01 8.21
CA PRO A 69 13.04 6.33 7.56
C PRO A 69 12.11 7.25 6.75
N LYS A 70 11.99 8.53 7.12
CA LYS A 70 11.21 9.50 6.37
C LYS A 70 11.92 9.86 5.06
N GLN A 71 13.21 10.20 5.14
CA GLN A 71 14.03 10.52 3.97
C GLN A 71 14.06 9.36 2.97
N VAL A 72 14.20 8.13 3.47
CA VAL A 72 14.15 6.93 2.66
C VAL A 72 12.77 6.74 2.03
N ALA A 73 11.68 6.88 2.79
CA ALA A 73 10.33 6.77 2.23
C ALA A 73 10.07 7.81 1.13
N ASP A 74 10.54 9.05 1.33
CA ASP A 74 10.45 10.12 0.34
C ASP A 74 11.28 9.77 -0.92
N ALA A 75 12.51 9.26 -0.75
CA ALA A 75 13.35 8.84 -1.88
C ALA A 75 12.74 7.68 -2.68
N LEU A 76 12.23 6.64 -1.99
CA LEU A 76 11.52 5.54 -2.63
C LEU A 76 10.27 6.02 -3.36
N TRP A 77 9.55 6.98 -2.78
CA TRP A 77 8.37 7.57 -3.41
C TRP A 77 8.70 8.35 -4.67
N GLU A 78 9.80 9.11 -4.68
CA GLU A 78 10.20 9.95 -5.82
C GLU A 78 10.90 9.16 -6.94
N GLU A 79 11.58 8.06 -6.62
CA GLU A 79 12.41 7.35 -7.60
C GLU A 79 11.80 6.02 -8.09
N LEU A 80 10.94 5.35 -7.31
CA LEU A 80 10.40 4.04 -7.68
C LEU A 80 8.93 4.14 -8.15
N GLU A 81 8.72 3.94 -9.45
CA GLU A 81 7.38 3.89 -10.04
C GLU A 81 6.55 2.75 -9.44
N GLU A 82 7.15 1.62 -9.12
CA GLU A 82 6.49 0.46 -8.53
C GLU A 82 5.86 0.76 -7.17
N ILE A 83 6.41 1.75 -6.44
CA ILE A 83 5.86 2.23 -5.16
C ILE A 83 4.73 3.23 -5.39
N ARG A 84 4.80 4.05 -6.43
CA ARG A 84 3.76 5.03 -6.79
C ARG A 84 2.55 4.42 -7.48
N ASN A 85 2.75 3.42 -8.34
CA ASN A 85 1.71 2.82 -9.17
C ASN A 85 0.51 2.30 -8.37
N PRO A 86 0.68 1.60 -7.22
CA PRO A 86 -0.44 1.21 -6.38
C PRO A 86 -1.30 2.39 -5.90
N VAL A 87 -0.67 3.54 -5.63
CA VAL A 87 -1.39 4.75 -5.21
C VAL A 87 -2.09 5.41 -6.38
N GLN A 88 -1.45 5.48 -7.55
CA GLN A 88 -2.09 5.99 -8.77
C GLN A 88 -3.34 5.17 -9.12
N SER A 89 -3.27 3.84 -9.07
CA SER A 89 -4.44 3.00 -9.39
C SER A 89 -5.59 3.21 -8.40
N VAL A 90 -5.30 3.32 -7.09
CA VAL A 90 -6.34 3.62 -6.08
C VAL A 90 -6.90 5.02 -6.26
N ARG A 91 -6.05 6.00 -6.62
CA ARG A 91 -6.47 7.37 -6.89
C ARG A 91 -7.43 7.42 -8.08
N GLU A 92 -7.08 6.80 -9.20
CA GLU A 92 -7.95 6.70 -10.38
C GLU A 92 -9.30 6.05 -10.02
N TRP A 93 -9.27 4.97 -9.23
CA TRP A 93 -10.49 4.32 -8.77
C TRP A 93 -11.33 5.19 -7.83
N LEU A 94 -10.71 5.94 -6.92
CA LEU A 94 -11.43 6.86 -6.03
C LEU A 94 -12.01 8.07 -6.78
N GLU A 95 -11.33 8.54 -7.84
CA GLU A 95 -11.77 9.69 -8.64
C GLU A 95 -12.90 9.31 -9.62
N ASN A 96 -12.83 8.12 -10.24
CA ASN A 96 -13.80 7.71 -11.26
C ASN A 96 -14.89 6.77 -10.73
N MET A 97 -14.62 6.05 -9.63
CA MET A 97 -15.50 5.02 -9.04
C MET A 97 -16.03 3.99 -10.03
N ASP A 98 -15.27 3.66 -11.08
CA ASP A 98 -15.68 2.77 -12.15
C ASP A 98 -15.03 1.37 -12.07
N ASP A 99 -15.69 0.40 -12.70
CA ASP A 99 -15.27 -1.01 -12.71
C ASP A 99 -13.99 -1.25 -13.54
N GLU A 100 -13.69 -0.42 -14.53
CA GLU A 100 -12.48 -0.56 -15.36
C GLU A 100 -11.23 -0.24 -14.54
N SER A 101 -11.26 0.86 -13.79
CA SER A 101 -10.23 1.25 -12.83
C SER A 101 -10.04 0.18 -11.75
N LEU A 102 -11.13 -0.41 -11.25
CA LEU A 102 -11.07 -1.52 -10.30
C LEU A 102 -10.42 -2.77 -10.90
N LEU A 103 -10.76 -3.13 -12.14
CA LEU A 103 -10.19 -4.28 -12.84
C LEU A 103 -8.68 -4.13 -13.07
N ARG A 104 -8.23 -2.92 -13.42
CA ARG A 104 -6.79 -2.61 -13.54
C ARG A 104 -6.05 -2.79 -12.21
N MET A 105 -6.67 -2.44 -11.08
CA MET A 105 -6.07 -2.61 -9.75
C MET A 105 -5.87 -4.08 -9.36
N ILE A 106 -6.81 -4.96 -9.72
CA ILE A 106 -6.78 -6.35 -9.26
C ILE A 106 -5.99 -7.30 -10.18
N HIS A 107 -5.62 -6.85 -11.38
CA HIS A 107 -4.82 -7.64 -12.33
C HIS A 107 -3.51 -8.18 -11.69
N PRO A 108 -3.12 -9.45 -11.95
CA PRO A 108 -3.69 -10.39 -12.92
C PRO A 108 -4.94 -11.15 -12.46
N ARG A 109 -5.50 -10.82 -11.28
CA ARG A 109 -6.74 -11.44 -10.82
C ARG A 109 -7.96 -10.84 -11.51
N SER A 110 -8.99 -11.66 -11.64
CA SER A 110 -10.31 -11.26 -12.08
C SER A 110 -11.24 -11.04 -10.88
N LEU A 111 -12.37 -10.36 -11.10
CA LEU A 111 -13.41 -10.24 -10.07
C LEU A 111 -13.91 -11.62 -9.61
N SER A 112 -13.93 -12.60 -10.50
CA SER A 112 -14.33 -13.99 -10.22
C SER A 112 -13.38 -14.72 -9.27
N ASP A 113 -12.13 -14.27 -9.17
CA ASP A 113 -11.13 -14.84 -8.24
C ASP A 113 -11.29 -14.29 -6.82
N LEU A 114 -12.03 -13.18 -6.65
CA LEU A 114 -12.30 -12.59 -5.35
C LEU A 114 -13.42 -13.36 -4.67
N LYS A 115 -13.07 -14.09 -3.60
CA LYS A 115 -14.06 -14.76 -2.75
C LYS A 115 -15.02 -13.74 -2.12
N ASP A 116 -16.25 -14.18 -1.86
CA ASP A 116 -17.22 -13.39 -1.09
C ASP A 116 -16.92 -13.34 0.41
N GLU A 117 -16.15 -14.31 0.92
CA GLU A 117 -15.71 -14.34 2.31
C GLU A 117 -14.71 -13.21 2.59
N THR A 118 -15.16 -12.20 3.32
CA THR A 118 -14.32 -11.08 3.77
C THR A 118 -13.70 -11.38 5.12
N VAL A 119 -12.43 -11.03 5.28
CA VAL A 119 -11.77 -11.07 6.58
C VAL A 119 -12.36 -9.99 7.50
N GLY A 120 -12.62 -10.35 8.77
CA GLY A 120 -13.16 -9.44 9.77
C GLY A 120 -12.19 -8.28 10.09
N ASN A 121 -12.74 -7.15 10.53
CA ASN A 121 -11.96 -5.92 10.78
C ASN A 121 -10.79 -6.13 11.76
N GLU A 122 -10.94 -6.99 12.77
CA GLU A 122 -9.87 -7.29 13.73
C GLU A 122 -8.70 -8.02 13.09
N GLN A 123 -8.97 -9.00 12.24
CA GLN A 123 -7.93 -9.74 11.53
C GLN A 123 -7.29 -8.88 10.44
N LEU A 124 -8.07 -8.07 9.72
CA LEU A 124 -7.54 -7.07 8.80
C LEU A 124 -6.60 -6.09 9.51
N ARG A 125 -6.99 -5.61 10.69
CA ARG A 125 -6.17 -4.70 11.49
C ARG A 125 -4.87 -5.37 11.94
N ARG A 126 -4.93 -6.61 12.45
CA ARG A 126 -3.73 -7.37 12.82
C ARG A 126 -2.79 -7.57 11.63
N GLU A 127 -3.32 -8.01 10.49
CA GLU A 127 -2.52 -8.19 9.28
C GLU A 127 -1.86 -6.88 8.83
N LEU A 128 -2.56 -5.75 8.95
CA LEU A 128 -2.01 -4.43 8.64
C LEU A 128 -1.01 -3.96 9.68
N ASP A 129 -1.25 -4.17 10.98
CA ASP A 129 -0.31 -3.85 12.07
C ASP A 129 0.95 -4.73 12.01
N ASP A 130 0.86 -5.96 11.50
CA ASP A 130 2.02 -6.84 11.30
C ASP A 130 2.92 -6.32 10.16
N ILE A 131 2.35 -5.64 9.17
CA ILE A 131 3.07 -5.10 8.01
C ILE A 131 3.18 -3.57 8.00
N SER A 132 2.67 -2.85 9.01
CA SER A 132 2.68 -1.39 9.12
C SER A 132 3.04 -1.04 10.54
#